data_AF-A0A2U1N0K2-F1
#
_entry.id   AF-A0A2U1N0K2-F1
#
_cell.length_a   1.000
_cell.length_b   1.000
_cell.length_c   1.000
_cell.angle_alpha   90.00
_cell.angle_beta   90.00
_cell.angle_gamma   90.00
#
_symmetry.space_group_name_H-M   'P 1'
#
loop_
_entity.id
_entity.type
_entity.pdbx_description
1 polymer ?
#
loop_
_entity_poly.entity_id
_entity_poly.type
_entity_poly.pdbx_seq_one_letter_code
_entity_poly.pdbx_strand_id
1 'polypeptide(L)'
;MVLIGVSGRGFMARDIAFRNVAGPGKEQAVALRINAEFAALYRCSIRGYQDSLYVHSFTQFYRECDIYGTIDYIFGDATVVFQKCNIVTITPLPEQTTTVITAQSRTYPFEKTGISFINCNIWATENFRRSSATHLIKSYLGRPWRAYARVVFIESYIDDFIDPAGWLPWGEKNYSDTVYYGEYGNTGPGSGIHGRVKWLGHHILDENEASNFKVSKFIMGQKWLDSTSFPYHG
;
A
#
# COMPACT_ATOMS: atom_id res chain seq x y z
N MET A 1 -10.87 -15.72 -0.92
CA MET A 1 -10.00 -16.90 -0.62
C MET A 1 -8.71 -16.39 0.03
N VAL A 2 -8.10 -17.13 0.97
CA VAL A 2 -6.77 -16.79 1.54
C VAL A 2 -5.83 -17.97 1.38
N LEU A 3 -4.66 -17.75 0.77
CA LEU A 3 -3.65 -18.80 0.61
C LEU A 3 -2.90 -19.06 1.92
N ILE A 4 -2.29 -18.02 2.51
CA ILE A 4 -1.56 -18.12 3.79
C ILE A 4 -2.09 -17.09 4.79
N GLY A 5 -2.42 -17.56 5.99
CA GLY A 5 -2.76 -16.71 7.14
C GLY A 5 -1.71 -16.83 8.24
N VAL A 6 -1.16 -15.70 8.67
CA VAL A 6 -0.17 -15.60 9.75
C VAL A 6 -0.80 -14.89 10.95
N SER A 7 -0.76 -15.53 12.13
CA SER A 7 -1.32 -14.98 13.37
C SER A 7 -0.35 -15.06 14.57
N GLY A 8 0.84 -15.62 14.38
CA GLY A 8 1.86 -15.73 15.43
C GLY A 8 2.68 -14.44 15.57
N ARG A 9 2.77 -13.90 16.79
CA ARG A 9 3.60 -12.74 17.12
C ARG A 9 5.06 -12.98 16.73
N GLY A 10 5.72 -11.94 16.20
CA GLY A 10 7.14 -12.02 15.82
C GLY A 10 7.41 -12.84 14.56
N PHE A 11 6.40 -13.08 13.73
CA PHE A 11 6.58 -13.79 12.47
C PHE A 11 7.60 -13.08 11.59
N MET A 12 8.59 -13.83 11.11
CA MET A 12 9.60 -13.34 10.18
C MET A 12 9.60 -14.20 8.92
N ALA A 13 9.70 -13.54 7.76
CA ALA A 13 9.94 -14.21 6.49
C ALA A 13 11.03 -13.49 5.71
N ARG A 14 11.85 -14.27 5.00
CA ARG A 14 12.88 -13.75 4.10
C ARG A 14 13.06 -14.63 2.88
N ASP A 15 13.43 -14.00 1.77
CA ASP A 15 13.85 -14.71 0.54
C ASP A 15 12.80 -15.74 0.05
N ILE A 16 11.51 -15.41 0.17
CA ILE A 16 10.38 -16.31 -0.13
C ILE A 16 9.24 -15.59 -0.88
N ALA A 17 8.53 -16.32 -1.74
CA ALA A 17 7.39 -15.81 -2.49
C ALA A 17 6.05 -16.43 -2.02
N PHE A 18 5.04 -15.58 -1.85
CA PHE A 18 3.66 -15.92 -1.56
C PHE A 18 2.80 -15.56 -2.77
N ARG A 19 2.24 -16.56 -3.47
CA ARG A 19 1.53 -16.34 -4.74
C ARG A 19 0.16 -17.01 -4.76
N ASN A 20 -0.89 -16.21 -4.88
CA ASN A 20 -2.23 -16.72 -5.18
C ASN A 20 -2.46 -16.74 -6.70
N VAL A 21 -2.83 -17.90 -7.24
CA VAL A 21 -3.01 -18.13 -8.68
C VAL A 21 -4.49 -18.22 -9.11
N ALA A 22 -5.44 -17.83 -8.26
CA ALA A 22 -6.87 -17.86 -8.59
C ALA A 22 -7.23 -17.05 -9.84
N GLY A 23 -6.45 -15.99 -10.13
CA GLY A 23 -6.66 -15.11 -11.28
C GLY A 23 -7.70 -14.01 -11.01
N PRO A 24 -7.76 -13.00 -11.90
CA PRO A 24 -8.58 -11.81 -11.68
C PRO A 24 -10.10 -12.06 -11.81
N GLY A 25 -10.51 -13.12 -12.50
CA GLY A 25 -11.94 -13.49 -12.65
C GLY A 25 -12.56 -14.13 -11.41
N LYS A 26 -11.76 -14.31 -10.34
CA LYS A 26 -12.21 -14.80 -9.03
C LYS A 26 -12.39 -13.68 -8.00
N GLU A 27 -12.26 -12.43 -8.43
CA GLU A 27 -12.31 -11.26 -7.55
C GLU A 27 -11.31 -11.40 -6.38
N GLN A 28 -11.76 -11.33 -5.13
CA GLN A 28 -10.89 -11.28 -3.95
C GLN A 28 -10.13 -12.60 -3.70
N ALA A 29 -8.81 -12.55 -3.86
CA ALA A 29 -7.93 -13.70 -3.71
C ALA A 29 -6.61 -13.34 -3.01
N VAL A 30 -6.62 -13.42 -1.68
CA VAL A 30 -5.49 -13.06 -0.83
C VAL A 30 -4.35 -14.06 -0.94
N ALA A 31 -3.14 -13.58 -1.23
CA ALA A 31 -1.91 -14.37 -1.20
C ALA A 31 -1.33 -14.49 0.21
N LEU A 32 -1.35 -13.39 0.96
CA LEU A 32 -0.85 -13.36 2.33
C LEU A 32 -1.75 -12.47 3.20
N ARG A 33 -2.25 -13.03 4.30
CA ARG A 33 -2.89 -12.27 5.38
C ARG A 33 -2.01 -12.30 6.62
N ILE A 34 -1.69 -11.13 7.16
CA ILE A 34 -0.97 -11.01 8.43
C ILE A 34 -1.85 -10.31 9.46
N ASN A 35 -2.14 -11.01 10.55
CA ASN A 35 -2.77 -10.49 11.76
C ASN A 35 -1.90 -10.83 12.98
N ALA A 36 -0.63 -10.40 12.92
CA ALA A 36 0.39 -10.71 13.92
C ALA A 36 1.15 -9.44 14.34
N GLU A 37 1.34 -9.27 15.64
CA GLU A 37 2.16 -8.19 16.21
C GLU A 37 3.64 -8.44 15.94
N PHE A 38 4.36 -7.40 15.53
CA PHE A 38 5.78 -7.42 15.22
C PHE A 38 6.14 -8.41 14.10
N ALA A 39 5.31 -8.46 13.06
CA ALA A 39 5.63 -9.22 11.85
C ALA A 39 6.62 -8.45 10.96
N ALA A 40 7.69 -9.10 10.52
CA ALA A 40 8.69 -8.51 9.63
C ALA A 40 8.95 -9.38 8.39
N LEU A 41 9.00 -8.75 7.22
CA LEU A 41 9.27 -9.43 5.95
C LEU A 41 10.42 -8.74 5.23
N TYR A 42 11.39 -9.50 4.73
CA TYR A 42 12.57 -8.97 4.06
C TYR A 42 12.90 -9.72 2.76
N ARG A 43 12.91 -9.03 1.62
CA ARG A 43 13.10 -9.66 0.28
C ARG A 43 12.09 -10.76 0.01
N CYS A 44 10.84 -10.49 0.37
CA CYS A 44 9.72 -11.36 0.05
C CYS A 44 9.00 -10.86 -1.20
N SER A 45 8.39 -11.79 -1.94
CA SER A 45 7.49 -11.45 -3.04
C SER A 45 6.07 -11.83 -2.66
N ILE A 46 5.11 -10.91 -2.82
CA ILE A 46 3.68 -11.16 -2.56
C ILE A 46 2.93 -10.86 -3.85
N ARG A 47 2.27 -11.87 -4.43
CA ARG A 47 1.65 -11.77 -5.75
C ARG A 47 0.24 -12.32 -5.79
N GLY A 48 -0.69 -11.48 -6.20
CA GLY A 48 -2.05 -11.85 -6.55
C GLY A 48 -2.59 -10.90 -7.61
N TYR A 49 -3.92 -10.77 -7.68
CA TYR A 49 -4.61 -9.76 -8.47
C TYR A 49 -5.32 -8.81 -7.50
N GLN A 50 -6.61 -9.03 -7.27
CA GLN A 50 -7.39 -8.29 -6.27
C GLN A 50 -7.12 -8.84 -4.85
N ASP A 51 -6.95 -7.93 -3.89
CA ASP A 51 -6.74 -8.22 -2.46
C ASP A 51 -5.46 -9.02 -2.17
N SER A 52 -4.35 -8.77 -2.88
CA SER A 52 -3.13 -9.60 -2.82
C SER A 52 -2.52 -9.71 -1.41
N LEU A 53 -2.33 -8.59 -0.72
CA LEU A 53 -1.74 -8.51 0.63
C LEU A 53 -2.73 -7.90 1.61
N TYR A 54 -3.18 -8.72 2.57
CA TYR A 54 -4.05 -8.29 3.64
C TYR A 54 -3.22 -7.99 4.90
N VAL A 55 -2.84 -6.71 5.06
CA VAL A 55 -2.23 -6.15 6.28
C VAL A 55 -3.32 -5.95 7.34
N HIS A 56 -3.88 -7.07 7.82
CA HIS A 56 -5.13 -7.10 8.58
C HIS A 56 -5.11 -6.25 9.85
N SER A 57 -4.12 -6.48 10.73
CA SER A 57 -4.04 -5.78 12.02
C SER A 57 -2.63 -5.84 12.60
N PHE A 58 -2.41 -5.09 13.69
CA PHE A 58 -1.17 -5.03 14.47
C PHE A 58 0.01 -4.35 13.76
N THR A 59 1.17 -4.29 14.43
CA THR A 59 2.38 -3.66 13.90
C THR A 59 3.12 -4.57 12.93
N GLN A 60 3.43 -4.07 11.72
CA GLN A 60 4.09 -4.85 10.67
C GLN A 60 5.18 -4.04 9.94
N PHE A 61 6.20 -4.72 9.41
CA PHE A 61 7.28 -4.11 8.64
C PHE A 61 7.64 -4.94 7.40
N TYR A 62 7.77 -4.28 6.26
CA TYR A 62 8.16 -4.90 4.99
C TYR A 62 9.34 -4.15 4.41
N ARG A 63 10.43 -4.86 4.12
CA ARG A 63 11.68 -4.30 3.60
C ARG A 63 12.06 -4.97 2.30
N GLU A 64 12.34 -4.17 1.27
CA GLU A 64 12.85 -4.68 -0.02
C GLU A 64 11.98 -5.81 -0.60
N CYS A 65 10.67 -5.71 -0.39
CA CYS A 65 9.70 -6.67 -0.86
C CYS A 65 9.12 -6.23 -2.21
N ASP A 66 8.71 -7.20 -3.02
CA ASP A 66 7.96 -6.97 -4.25
C ASP A 66 6.49 -7.32 -4.04
N ILE A 67 5.58 -6.37 -4.19
CA ILE A 67 4.14 -6.58 -4.00
C ILE A 67 3.41 -6.29 -5.30
N TYR A 68 2.68 -7.29 -5.81
CA TYR A 68 1.98 -7.23 -7.10
C TYR A 68 0.47 -7.32 -6.93
N GLY A 69 -0.29 -6.54 -7.69
CA GLY A 69 -1.74 -6.72 -7.80
C GLY A 69 -2.45 -5.72 -8.72
N THR A 70 -3.78 -5.72 -8.64
CA THR A 70 -4.66 -4.89 -9.48
C THR A 70 -5.55 -3.98 -8.65
N ILE A 71 -6.50 -4.53 -7.91
CA ILE A 71 -7.51 -3.79 -7.13
C ILE A 71 -7.26 -4.03 -5.65
N ASP A 72 -7.17 -2.95 -4.87
CA ASP A 72 -7.03 -2.95 -3.41
C ASP A 72 -5.94 -3.91 -2.91
N TYR A 73 -4.83 -4.02 -3.65
CA TYR A 73 -3.93 -5.15 -3.47
C TYR A 73 -3.03 -5.04 -2.24
N ILE A 74 -3.04 -3.90 -1.53
CA ILE A 74 -2.53 -3.73 -0.17
C ILE A 74 -3.66 -3.12 0.68
N PHE A 75 -4.27 -3.90 1.56
CA PHE A 75 -5.47 -3.46 2.28
C PHE A 75 -5.49 -3.95 3.73
N GLY A 76 -6.28 -3.27 4.57
CA GLY A 76 -6.47 -3.62 5.98
C GLY A 76 -6.21 -2.46 6.95
N ASP A 77 -6.03 -2.81 8.22
CA ASP A 77 -5.96 -1.86 9.35
C ASP A 77 -4.74 -2.09 10.26
N ALA A 78 -3.65 -2.61 9.71
CA ALA A 78 -2.37 -2.65 10.43
C ALA A 78 -1.79 -1.24 10.66
N THR A 79 -0.85 -1.14 11.61
CA THR A 79 0.15 -0.06 11.64
C THR A 79 1.38 -0.58 10.91
N VAL A 80 1.53 -0.23 9.64
CA VAL A 80 2.52 -0.88 8.76
C VAL A 80 3.41 0.10 8.03
N VAL A 81 4.69 -0.24 7.93
CA VAL A 81 5.66 0.45 7.07
C VAL A 81 6.18 -0.50 5.99
N PHE A 82 6.10 -0.06 4.74
CA PHE A 82 6.82 -0.60 3.60
C PHE A 82 8.02 0.29 3.33
N GLN A 83 9.22 -0.27 3.33
CA GLN A 83 10.45 0.48 3.12
C GLN A 83 11.28 -0.13 1.99
N LYS A 84 11.67 0.68 1.01
CA LYS A 84 12.43 0.24 -0.18
C LYS A 84 11.76 -0.92 -0.92
N CYS A 85 10.44 -1.00 -0.88
CA CYS A 85 9.68 -2.04 -1.59
C CYS A 85 9.38 -1.61 -3.03
N ASN A 86 9.20 -2.60 -3.91
CA ASN A 86 8.59 -2.39 -5.22
C ASN A 86 7.09 -2.68 -5.12
N ILE A 87 6.27 -1.69 -5.48
CA ILE A 87 4.81 -1.78 -5.48
C ILE A 87 4.37 -1.78 -6.94
N VAL A 88 3.95 -2.95 -7.43
CA VAL A 88 3.90 -3.26 -8.86
C VAL A 88 2.47 -3.53 -9.32
N THR A 89 1.93 -2.61 -10.10
CA THR A 89 0.62 -2.80 -10.72
C THR A 89 0.73 -3.71 -11.96
N ILE A 90 -0.08 -4.77 -12.00
CA ILE A 90 -0.13 -5.73 -13.12
C ILE A 90 -1.39 -5.54 -13.96
N THR A 91 -1.42 -6.09 -15.17
CA THR A 91 -2.57 -5.98 -16.08
C THR A 91 -3.83 -6.60 -15.44
N PRO A 92 -4.93 -5.83 -15.28
CA PRO A 92 -6.22 -6.36 -14.84
C PRO A 92 -6.96 -7.06 -16.00
N LEU A 93 -8.19 -7.52 -15.77
CA LEU A 93 -9.03 -8.00 -16.87
C LEU A 93 -9.46 -6.85 -17.79
N PRO A 94 -9.76 -7.11 -19.08
CA PRO A 94 -10.18 -6.05 -20.02
C PRO A 94 -11.36 -5.20 -19.54
N GLU A 95 -12.32 -5.80 -18.84
CA GLU A 95 -13.49 -5.11 -18.27
C GLU A 95 -13.17 -4.32 -16.99
N GLN A 96 -12.03 -4.58 -16.35
CA GLN A 96 -11.56 -3.88 -15.16
C GLN A 96 -10.74 -2.65 -15.54
N THR A 97 -11.42 -1.52 -15.71
CA THR A 97 -10.81 -0.25 -16.16
C THR A 97 -10.16 0.55 -15.02
N THR A 98 -10.03 -0.01 -13.82
CA THR A 98 -9.46 0.67 -12.65
C THR A 98 -8.53 -0.25 -11.88
N THR A 99 -7.36 0.27 -11.47
CA THR A 99 -6.47 -0.37 -10.49
C THR A 99 -6.27 0.55 -9.29
N VAL A 100 -6.09 -0.04 -8.11
CA VAL A 100 -5.94 0.71 -6.86
C VAL A 100 -4.92 0.00 -5.99
N ILE A 101 -3.92 0.75 -5.52
CA ILE A 101 -2.84 0.19 -4.69
C ILE A 101 -3.36 -0.13 -3.30
N THR A 102 -3.99 0.86 -2.65
CA THR A 102 -4.38 0.75 -1.24
C THR A 102 -5.88 0.86 -0.96
N ALA A 103 -6.34 0.06 0.01
CA ALA A 103 -7.65 0.21 0.63
C ALA A 103 -7.53 0.08 2.15
N GLN A 104 -7.18 1.20 2.81
CA GLN A 104 -6.95 1.22 4.25
C GLN A 104 -8.28 1.34 5.02
N SER A 105 -8.43 0.60 6.12
CA SER A 105 -9.71 0.44 6.82
C SER A 105 -9.75 0.96 8.25
N ARG A 106 -9.01 2.03 8.55
CA ARG A 106 -9.12 2.72 9.84
C ARG A 106 -10.52 3.30 9.99
N THR A 107 -11.22 2.88 11.04
CA THR A 107 -12.64 3.18 11.24
C THR A 107 -12.86 4.32 12.21
N TYR A 108 -11.92 4.57 13.11
CA TYR A 108 -12.05 5.61 14.13
C TYR A 108 -10.82 6.53 14.19
N PRO A 109 -10.98 7.82 14.52
CA PRO A 109 -9.89 8.79 14.49
C PRO A 109 -8.81 8.54 15.54
N PHE A 110 -9.16 7.89 16.67
CA PHE A 110 -8.24 7.59 17.76
C PHE A 110 -7.33 6.38 17.47
N GLU A 111 -7.63 5.58 16.44
CA GLU A 111 -6.81 4.46 16.03
C GLU A 111 -5.47 4.96 15.46
N LYS A 112 -4.38 4.34 15.91
CA LYS A 112 -3.01 4.67 15.47
C LYS A 112 -2.58 3.91 14.21
N THR A 113 -3.49 3.18 13.58
CA THR A 113 -3.26 2.35 12.39
C THR A 113 -3.10 3.18 11.11
N GLY A 114 -2.58 2.56 10.06
CA GLY A 114 -2.32 3.22 8.78
C GLY A 114 -1.20 2.53 8.00
N ILE A 115 -1.10 2.89 6.72
CA ILE A 115 -0.11 2.34 5.79
C ILE A 115 0.89 3.44 5.41
N SER A 116 2.18 3.19 5.60
CA SER A 116 3.26 4.12 5.24
C SER A 116 4.20 3.48 4.23
N PHE A 117 4.44 4.16 3.11
CA PHE A 117 5.43 3.78 2.10
C PHE A 117 6.61 4.74 2.14
N ILE A 118 7.82 4.21 2.34
CA ILE A 118 9.04 5.01 2.51
C ILE A 118 10.09 4.55 1.52
N ASN A 119 10.58 5.45 0.68
CA ASN A 119 11.55 5.15 -0.38
C ASN A 119 11.14 3.95 -1.25
N CYS A 120 9.84 3.79 -1.51
CA CYS A 120 9.32 2.72 -2.35
C CYS A 120 9.36 3.11 -3.82
N ASN A 121 9.32 2.13 -4.70
CA ASN A 121 9.20 2.31 -6.14
C ASN A 121 7.80 1.86 -6.59
N ILE A 122 6.98 2.81 -7.02
CA ILE A 122 5.60 2.57 -7.47
C ILE A 122 5.57 2.57 -9.00
N TRP A 123 5.40 1.40 -9.61
CA TRP A 123 5.49 1.25 -11.07
C TRP A 123 4.52 0.18 -11.60
N ALA A 124 4.37 0.10 -12.91
CA ALA A 124 3.50 -0.87 -13.57
C ALA A 124 4.24 -1.70 -14.61
N THR A 125 3.83 -2.97 -14.77
CA THR A 125 4.47 -3.88 -15.73
C THR A 125 4.30 -3.41 -17.18
N GLU A 126 5.22 -3.82 -18.06
CA GLU A 126 5.16 -3.48 -19.48
C GLU A 126 3.86 -3.95 -20.17
N ASN A 127 3.35 -5.12 -19.77
CA ASN A 127 2.04 -5.60 -20.24
C ASN A 127 0.90 -4.67 -19.78
N PHE A 128 0.99 -4.10 -18.58
CA PHE A 128 0.02 -3.13 -18.11
C PHE A 128 0.07 -1.86 -18.98
N ARG A 129 1.26 -1.32 -19.24
CA ARG A 129 1.46 -0.12 -20.06
C ARG A 129 0.91 -0.27 -21.48
N ARG A 130 1.16 -1.42 -22.11
CA ARG A 130 0.57 -1.75 -23.43
C ARG A 130 -0.95 -1.85 -23.37
N SER A 131 -1.49 -2.44 -22.31
CA SER A 131 -2.95 -2.52 -22.11
C SER A 131 -3.57 -1.16 -21.85
N SER A 132 -2.96 -0.31 -21.02
CA SER A 132 -3.50 1.02 -20.67
C SER A 132 -3.51 1.98 -21.85
N ALA A 133 -2.63 1.78 -22.84
CA ALA A 133 -2.62 2.53 -24.08
C ALA A 133 -3.80 2.20 -25.02
N THR A 134 -4.39 1.01 -24.88
CA THR A 134 -5.48 0.52 -25.74
C THR A 134 -6.85 0.50 -25.05
N HIS A 135 -6.85 0.22 -23.75
CA HIS A 135 -8.01 0.21 -22.88
C HIS A 135 -7.68 1.21 -21.76
N LEU A 136 -8.38 2.34 -21.70
CA LEU A 136 -8.09 3.39 -20.72
C LEU A 136 -8.25 2.83 -19.29
N ILE A 137 -7.13 2.42 -18.68
CA ILE A 137 -7.09 1.93 -17.30
C ILE A 137 -6.62 3.08 -16.42
N LYS A 138 -7.44 3.46 -15.44
CA LYS A 138 -7.07 4.47 -14.44
C LYS A 138 -6.48 3.81 -13.21
N SER A 139 -5.40 4.37 -12.68
CA SER A 139 -4.69 3.80 -11.53
C SER A 139 -4.56 4.81 -10.41
N TYR A 140 -4.79 4.38 -9.18
CA TYR A 140 -4.83 5.28 -8.03
C TYR A 140 -3.96 4.75 -6.88
N LEU A 141 -3.35 5.67 -6.13
CA LEU A 141 -2.59 5.39 -4.91
C LEU A 141 -3.47 4.71 -3.84
N GLY A 142 -4.75 5.05 -3.79
CA GLY A 142 -5.65 4.44 -2.84
C GLY A 142 -7.09 4.89 -2.92
N ARG A 143 -7.94 4.19 -2.16
CA ARG A 143 -9.34 4.56 -1.88
C ARG A 143 -9.73 4.20 -0.44
N PRO A 144 -10.61 4.97 0.21
CA PRO A 144 -10.88 4.80 1.63
C PRO A 144 -11.89 3.69 1.89
N TRP A 145 -11.44 2.49 2.29
CA TRP A 145 -12.35 1.42 2.67
C TRP A 145 -13.21 1.80 3.89
N ARG A 146 -12.65 2.62 4.79
CA ARG A 146 -13.34 3.18 5.97
C ARG A 146 -13.09 4.68 6.12
N ALA A 147 -13.93 5.32 6.94
CA ALA A 147 -14.06 6.78 7.00
C ALA A 147 -12.76 7.51 7.38
N TYR A 148 -11.89 6.90 8.19
CA TYR A 148 -10.67 7.53 8.66
C TYR A 148 -9.43 6.95 7.99
N ALA A 149 -9.57 6.37 6.78
CA ALA A 149 -8.48 5.71 6.07
C ALA A 149 -7.21 6.56 6.07
N ARG A 150 -6.06 5.94 6.39
CA ARG A 150 -4.79 6.64 6.53
C ARG A 150 -3.67 5.97 5.76
N VAL A 151 -3.16 6.67 4.75
CA VAL A 151 -2.11 6.19 3.86
C VAL A 151 -1.13 7.33 3.59
N VAL A 152 0.17 7.07 3.63
CA VAL A 152 1.18 8.07 3.27
C VAL A 152 2.24 7.49 2.32
N PHE A 153 2.67 8.30 1.36
CA PHE A 153 3.80 8.03 0.47
C PHE A 153 4.90 9.07 0.71
N ILE A 154 6.07 8.60 1.17
CA ILE A 154 7.19 9.41 1.64
C ILE A 154 8.42 9.05 0.81
N GLU A 155 9.04 10.06 0.19
CA GLU A 155 10.31 9.97 -0.55
C GLU A 155 10.33 8.82 -1.57
N SER A 156 9.17 8.50 -2.13
CA SER A 156 8.96 7.36 -3.01
C SER A 156 8.94 7.80 -4.48
N TYR A 157 9.38 6.92 -5.37
CA TYR A 157 9.24 7.13 -6.81
C TYR A 157 7.84 6.72 -7.25
N ILE A 158 7.13 7.61 -7.96
CA ILE A 158 5.79 7.36 -8.50
C ILE A 158 5.84 7.54 -10.01
N ASP A 159 5.57 6.46 -10.72
CA ASP A 159 5.59 6.41 -12.17
C ASP A 159 4.30 6.99 -12.80
N ASP A 160 4.32 7.28 -14.10
CA ASP A 160 3.33 8.11 -14.81
C ASP A 160 1.94 7.47 -15.02
N PHE A 161 1.78 6.19 -14.65
CA PHE A 161 0.53 5.46 -14.81
C PHE A 161 -0.54 5.81 -13.76
N ILE A 162 -0.14 6.54 -12.70
CA ILE A 162 -1.04 7.02 -11.66
C ILE A 162 -1.82 8.23 -12.19
N ASP A 163 -3.16 8.16 -12.10
CA ASP A 163 -4.05 9.25 -12.48
C ASP A 163 -3.67 10.53 -11.69
N PRO A 164 -3.63 11.72 -12.34
CA PRO A 164 -3.28 12.97 -11.66
C PRO A 164 -4.08 13.25 -10.39
N ALA A 165 -5.33 12.78 -10.30
CA ALA A 165 -6.15 12.88 -9.09
C ALA A 165 -5.52 12.16 -7.89
N GLY A 166 -4.72 11.12 -8.13
CA GLY A 166 -3.98 10.34 -7.14
C GLY A 166 -4.84 9.37 -6.33
N TRP A 167 -6.00 9.83 -5.86
CA TRP A 167 -6.86 9.12 -4.92
C TRP A 167 -8.28 8.97 -5.48
N LEU A 168 -8.91 7.82 -5.21
CA LEU A 168 -10.23 7.46 -5.74
C LEU A 168 -11.29 7.45 -4.62
N PRO A 169 -12.50 8.02 -4.83
CA PRO A 169 -13.60 7.90 -3.88
C PRO A 169 -14.01 6.45 -3.62
N TRP A 170 -14.60 6.19 -2.45
CA TRP A 170 -15.18 4.88 -2.14
C TRP A 170 -16.65 4.81 -2.58
N GLY A 171 -16.87 4.58 -3.87
CA GLY A 171 -18.22 4.59 -4.45
C GLY A 171 -18.93 5.92 -4.18
N GLU A 172 -20.16 5.87 -3.68
CA GLU A 172 -20.95 7.06 -3.32
C GLU A 172 -20.63 7.61 -1.92
N LYS A 173 -19.77 6.94 -1.13
CA LYS A 173 -19.47 7.37 0.23
C LYS A 173 -18.48 8.53 0.20
N ASN A 174 -18.84 9.61 0.88
CA ASN A 174 -17.95 10.74 1.04
C ASN A 174 -17.13 10.63 2.34
N TYR A 175 -15.84 10.36 2.20
CA TYR A 175 -14.85 10.38 3.27
C TYR A 175 -13.77 11.43 3.03
N SER A 176 -13.97 12.36 2.07
CA SER A 176 -12.98 13.36 1.67
C SER A 176 -12.45 14.18 2.84
N ASP A 177 -13.26 14.36 3.88
CA ASP A 177 -12.94 15.26 4.98
C ASP A 177 -12.27 14.57 6.16
N THR A 178 -12.36 13.24 6.24
CA THR A 178 -11.96 12.45 7.41
C THR A 178 -10.78 11.52 7.17
N VAL A 179 -10.47 11.22 5.90
CA VAL A 179 -9.26 10.47 5.52
C VAL A 179 -8.00 11.27 5.86
N TYR A 180 -6.86 10.58 5.91
CA TYR A 180 -5.56 11.22 5.99
C TYR A 180 -4.65 10.60 4.93
N TYR A 181 -4.60 11.24 3.76
CA TYR A 181 -3.82 10.82 2.61
C TYR A 181 -2.67 11.79 2.37
N GLY A 182 -1.46 11.36 2.75
CA GLY A 182 -0.28 12.20 2.78
C GLY A 182 0.73 11.89 1.67
N GLU A 183 1.32 12.92 1.09
CA GLU A 183 2.45 12.81 0.16
C GLU A 183 3.59 13.73 0.62
N TYR A 184 4.83 13.21 0.65
CA TYR A 184 6.03 13.98 1.02
C TYR A 184 7.21 13.62 0.13
N GLY A 185 7.83 14.60 -0.51
CA GLY A 185 9.12 14.42 -1.20
C GLY A 185 9.15 13.34 -2.29
N ASN A 186 7.99 12.97 -2.86
CA ASN A 186 7.91 11.94 -3.89
C ASN A 186 8.49 12.43 -5.22
N THR A 187 9.12 11.53 -5.97
CA THR A 187 9.76 11.82 -7.25
C THR A 187 9.14 10.99 -8.37
N GLY A 188 9.53 11.28 -9.62
CA GLY A 188 9.01 10.56 -10.79
C GLY A 188 7.85 11.28 -11.48
N PRO A 189 7.48 10.86 -12.68
CA PRO A 189 6.51 11.58 -13.51
C PRO A 189 5.07 11.55 -12.97
N GLY A 190 4.71 10.58 -12.12
CA GLY A 190 3.41 10.51 -11.46
C GLY A 190 3.32 11.24 -10.12
N SER A 191 4.41 11.87 -9.65
CA SER A 191 4.44 12.53 -8.33
C SER A 191 3.88 13.95 -8.31
N GLY A 192 3.45 14.48 -9.46
CA GLY A 192 2.91 15.84 -9.56
C GLY A 192 1.65 16.05 -8.70
N ILE A 193 1.67 17.07 -7.84
CA ILE A 193 0.60 17.33 -6.85
C ILE A 193 -0.51 18.26 -7.34
N HIS A 194 -0.29 19.03 -8.42
CA HIS A 194 -1.24 20.05 -8.89
C HIS A 194 -2.59 19.50 -9.36
N GLY A 195 -2.61 18.24 -9.82
CA GLY A 195 -3.81 17.56 -10.30
C GLY A 195 -4.55 16.74 -9.24
N ARG A 196 -4.04 16.69 -8.00
CA ARG A 196 -4.61 15.85 -6.93
C ARG A 196 -6.02 16.30 -6.55
N VAL A 197 -6.78 15.37 -5.98
CA VAL A 197 -8.08 15.66 -5.37
C VAL A 197 -8.00 16.83 -4.37
N LYS A 198 -9.07 17.63 -4.27
CA LYS A 198 -9.17 18.77 -3.35
C LYS A 198 -9.82 18.42 -2.01
N TRP A 199 -9.56 17.21 -1.53
CA TRP A 199 -10.16 16.69 -0.30
C TRP A 199 -9.50 17.35 0.92
N LEU A 200 -10.28 17.68 1.96
CA LEU A 200 -9.70 18.23 3.21
C LEU A 200 -8.75 17.23 3.89
N GLY A 201 -8.99 15.94 3.69
CA GLY A 201 -8.15 14.84 4.17
C GLY A 201 -6.97 14.48 3.25
N HIS A 202 -6.74 15.20 2.16
CA HIS A 202 -5.51 15.08 1.37
C HIS A 202 -4.49 16.13 1.84
N HIS A 203 -3.26 15.70 2.06
CA HIS A 203 -2.22 16.51 2.68
C HIS A 203 -0.91 16.41 1.89
N ILE A 204 -0.35 17.57 1.56
CA ILE A 204 1.07 17.67 1.21
C ILE A 204 1.82 17.94 2.49
N LEU A 205 2.60 16.96 2.94
CA LEU A 205 3.20 16.99 4.26
C LEU A 205 4.46 17.86 4.25
N ASP A 206 4.83 18.37 5.43
CA ASP A 206 6.20 18.79 5.72
C ASP A 206 7.06 17.67 6.31
N GLU A 207 8.34 17.96 6.59
CA GLU A 207 9.27 16.97 7.14
C GLU A 207 8.86 16.48 8.53
N ASN A 208 8.34 17.37 9.38
CA ASN A 208 7.94 17.04 10.75
C ASN A 208 6.72 16.12 10.73
N GLU A 209 5.73 16.43 9.89
CA GLU A 209 4.56 15.61 9.67
C GLU A 209 4.94 14.23 9.10
N ALA A 210 5.75 14.20 8.04
CA ALA A 210 6.23 12.97 7.43
C ALA A 210 7.03 12.10 8.42
N SER A 211 7.82 12.70 9.32
CA SER A 211 8.61 11.97 10.32
C SER A 211 7.75 11.10 11.24
N ASN A 212 6.50 11.47 11.51
CA ASN A 212 5.58 10.71 12.36
C ASN A 212 5.17 9.37 11.76
N PHE A 213 5.36 9.21 10.44
CA PHE A 213 5.06 8.00 9.68
C PHE A 213 6.31 7.20 9.31
N LYS A 214 7.50 7.62 9.77
CA LYS A 214 8.76 6.88 9.62
C LYS A 214 8.87 5.74 10.65
N VAL A 215 9.78 4.79 10.39
CA VAL A 215 9.94 3.54 11.17
C VAL A 215 10.08 3.79 12.68
N SER A 216 10.88 4.79 13.08
CA SER A 216 11.13 5.08 14.50
C SER A 216 9.91 5.55 15.28
N LYS A 217 9.05 6.35 14.67
CA LYS A 217 7.87 6.93 15.34
C LYS A 217 6.61 6.11 15.13
N PHE A 218 6.35 5.65 13.90
CA PHE A 218 5.08 5.05 13.54
C PHE A 218 4.91 3.64 14.09
N ILE A 219 5.96 2.82 13.98
CA ILE A 219 5.97 1.41 14.40
C ILE A 219 6.95 1.14 15.54
N MET A 220 7.54 2.19 16.13
CA MET A 220 8.56 2.09 17.18
C MET A 220 9.67 1.08 16.84
N GLY A 221 10.18 1.13 15.62
CA GLY A 221 11.01 0.08 15.02
C GLY A 221 12.18 -0.38 15.89
N GLN A 222 12.92 0.55 16.52
CA GLN A 222 14.05 0.24 17.40
C GLN A 222 13.69 -0.70 18.57
N LYS A 223 12.43 -0.70 19.02
CA LYS A 223 12.01 -1.57 20.13
C LYS A 223 11.93 -3.05 19.76
N TRP A 224 11.92 -3.40 18.48
CA TRP A 224 11.67 -4.78 18.07
C TRP A 224 12.41 -5.22 16.79
N LEU A 225 12.63 -4.33 15.82
CA LEU A 225 13.34 -4.65 14.57
C LEU A 225 14.81 -5.01 14.79
N ASP A 226 15.46 -4.48 15.83
CA ASP A 226 16.83 -4.85 16.18
C ASP A 226 16.98 -6.35 16.46
N SER A 227 15.91 -7.02 16.92
CA SER A 227 15.92 -8.46 17.15
C SER A 227 15.76 -9.31 15.88
N THR A 228 15.41 -8.70 14.74
CA THR A 228 15.10 -9.41 13.48
C THR A 228 16.32 -9.60 12.58
N SER A 229 17.41 -8.85 12.82
CA SER A 229 18.56 -8.73 11.90
C SER A 229 18.21 -8.20 10.50
N PHE A 230 16.98 -7.71 10.26
CA PHE A 230 16.59 -7.12 8.99
C PHE A 230 17.00 -5.64 8.95
N PRO A 231 17.51 -5.14 7.81
CA PRO A 231 17.88 -3.74 7.70
C PRO A 231 16.64 -2.87 7.73
N TYR A 232 16.72 -1.76 8.46
CA TYR A 232 15.70 -0.72 8.43
C TYR A 232 16.38 0.66 8.56
N HIS A 233 15.67 1.69 8.12
CA HIS A 233 16.05 3.07 8.34
C HIS A 233 14.84 3.83 8.87
N GLY A 234 15.10 4.82 9.72
CA GLY A 234 14.06 5.75 10.15
C GLY A 234 14.16 6.11 11.60
#